data_AF-A0A524F0E0-F1
#
_entry.id   AF-A0A524F0E0-F1
#
_cell.length_a   1.000
_cell.length_b   1.000
_cell.length_c   1.000
_cell.angle_alpha   90.00
_cell.angle_beta   90.00
_cell.angle_gamma   90.00
#
_symmetry.space_group_name_H-M   'P 1'
#
loop_
_entity.id
_entity.type
_entity.pdbx_description
1 polymer ?
#
loop_
_entity_poly.entity_id
_entity_poly.type
_entity_poly.pdbx_seq_one_letter_code
_entity_poly.pdbx_strand_id
1 'polypeptide(L)'
;MSNDNPSDKDLGIPDIPMKKAIIVKQSTIRKDTSETKFVLIECEICSKTISMPVPRKIIQNSTLPVTDVTYIHGNPQHAITAQLDVDFAVRRRRTSQIVYEKDYLE
;
A
#
# COMPACT_ATOMS: atom_id res chain seq x y z
N MET A 1 39.82 -51.16 2.71
CA MET A 1 38.49 -51.38 2.12
C MET A 1 37.96 -50.01 1.75
N SER A 2 38.00 -49.66 0.47
CA SER A 2 37.61 -48.35 -0.07
C SER A 2 36.09 -48.28 -0.16
N ASN A 3 35.50 -47.28 0.48
CA ASN A 3 34.07 -46.97 0.41
C ASN A 3 33.82 -46.15 -0.86
N ASP A 4 33.41 -46.80 -1.94
CA ASP A 4 32.91 -46.14 -3.14
C ASP A 4 31.42 -45.79 -2.95
N ASN A 5 31.16 -44.52 -2.63
CA ASN A 5 29.82 -43.95 -2.69
C ASN A 5 29.47 -43.70 -4.17
N PRO A 6 28.34 -44.19 -4.71
CA PRO A 6 28.01 -44.01 -6.12
C PRO A 6 27.79 -42.53 -6.39
N SER A 7 28.66 -42.00 -7.24
CA SER A 7 28.73 -40.63 -7.73
C SER A 7 27.35 -40.06 -8.07
N ASP A 8 26.97 -38.96 -7.41
CA ASP A 8 26.04 -37.99 -7.96
C ASP A 8 26.62 -37.53 -9.30
N LYS A 9 26.12 -38.13 -10.38
CA LYS A 9 26.48 -37.71 -11.72
C LYS A 9 25.79 -36.39 -11.96
N ASP A 10 26.60 -35.34 -12.03
CA ASP A 10 26.18 -34.02 -12.47
C ASP A 10 25.54 -34.16 -13.86
N LEU A 11 24.22 -33.98 -13.94
CA LEU A 11 23.42 -34.22 -15.15
C LEU A 11 23.58 -33.09 -16.18
N GLY A 12 24.52 -32.17 -15.98
CA GLY A 12 24.75 -31.03 -16.88
C GLY A 12 23.52 -30.13 -17.00
N ILE A 13 22.66 -30.12 -15.97
CA ILE A 13 21.46 -29.30 -15.96
C ILE A 13 21.92 -27.84 -15.74
N PRO A 14 21.61 -26.92 -16.66
CA PRO A 14 21.97 -25.52 -16.48
C PRO A 14 21.24 -24.93 -15.28
N ASP A 15 21.94 -24.08 -14.52
CA ASP A 15 21.36 -23.41 -13.36
C ASP A 15 20.10 -22.62 -13.75
N ILE A 16 19.08 -22.72 -12.89
CA ILE A 16 17.82 -22.01 -13.08
C ILE A 16 18.12 -20.50 -12.97
N PRO A 17 17.79 -19.68 -13.98
CA PRO A 17 18.03 -18.25 -13.91
C PRO A 17 17.16 -17.63 -12.81
N MET A 18 17.78 -17.29 -11.68
CA MET A 18 17.10 -16.59 -10.59
C MET A 18 16.78 -15.16 -11.03
N LYS A 19 15.51 -14.76 -10.89
CA LYS A 19 15.13 -13.35 -11.10
C LYS A 19 15.90 -12.49 -10.09
N LYS A 20 16.55 -11.43 -10.57
CA LYS A 20 17.22 -10.44 -9.72
C LYS A 20 16.24 -9.95 -8.66
N ALA A 21 16.69 -9.89 -7.41
CA ALA A 21 15.90 -9.36 -6.31
C ALA A 21 15.43 -7.94 -6.67
N ILE A 22 14.12 -7.73 -6.66
CA ILE A 22 13.54 -6.41 -6.87
C ILE A 22 13.83 -5.60 -5.60
N ILE A 23 14.77 -4.66 -5.70
CA ILE A 23 15.05 -3.71 -4.62
C ILE A 23 13.92 -2.68 -4.63
N VAL A 24 12.90 -2.91 -3.81
CA VAL A 24 11.83 -1.93 -3.60
C VAL A 24 12.40 -0.77 -2.79
N LYS A 25 12.59 0.40 -3.42
CA LYS A 25 12.91 1.65 -2.72
C LYS A 25 11.70 2.03 -1.86
N GLN A 26 11.75 1.68 -0.58
CA GLN A 26 10.66 1.87 0.37
C GLN A 26 10.47 3.37 0.61
N SER A 27 9.41 3.95 0.04
CA SER A 27 8.96 5.30 0.39
C SER A 27 8.71 5.35 1.90
N THR A 28 9.20 6.39 2.57
CA THR A 28 9.10 6.64 4.02
C THR A 28 7.82 6.11 4.67
N ILE A 29 7.89 4.89 5.20
CA ILE A 29 6.77 4.27 5.93
C ILE A 29 6.67 4.98 7.28
N ARG A 30 5.57 5.71 7.46
CA ARG A 30 5.24 6.28 8.77
C ARG A 30 4.82 5.15 9.70
N LYS A 31 5.37 5.15 10.92
CA LYS A 31 5.01 4.15 11.93
C LYS A 31 3.61 4.43 12.46
N ASP A 32 2.86 3.36 12.69
CA ASP A 32 1.56 3.41 13.34
C ASP A 32 1.67 4.01 14.74
N THR A 33 0.59 4.67 15.16
CA THR A 33 0.39 5.17 16.53
C THR A 33 -0.83 4.50 17.16
N SER A 34 -1.04 4.73 18.45
CA SER A 34 -2.23 4.26 19.18
C SER A 34 -3.53 4.86 18.63
N GLU A 35 -3.47 6.02 17.96
CA GLU A 35 -4.65 6.73 17.47
C GLU A 35 -4.81 6.67 15.95
N THR A 36 -3.70 6.60 15.23
CA THR A 36 -3.67 6.66 13.76
C THR A 36 -2.96 5.43 13.21
N LYS A 37 -3.62 4.75 12.27
CA LYS A 37 -3.00 3.71 11.43
C LYS A 37 -2.62 4.33 10.09
N PHE A 38 -1.43 4.01 9.59
CA PHE A 38 -0.98 4.47 8.28
C PHE A 38 -1.17 3.37 7.25
N VAL A 39 -2.14 3.56 6.36
CA VAL A 39 -2.45 2.62 5.29
C VAL A 39 -1.68 3.00 4.03
N LEU A 40 -0.97 2.04 3.44
CA LEU A 40 -0.32 2.24 2.15
C LEU A 40 -1.36 2.12 1.04
N ILE A 41 -1.53 3.20 0.28
CA ILE A 41 -2.52 3.27 -0.79
C ILE A 41 -1.93 3.95 -2.01
N GLU A 42 -2.26 3.44 -3.19
CA GLU A 42 -1.84 4.03 -4.46
C GLU A 42 -2.79 5.15 -4.84
N CYS A 43 -2.24 6.33 -5.11
CA CYS A 43 -2.99 7.44 -5.68
C CYS A 43 -2.73 7.52 -7.19
N GLU A 44 -3.79 7.35 -7.98
CA GLU A 44 -3.74 7.36 -9.45
C GLU A 44 -3.31 8.73 -9.99
N ILE A 45 -3.76 9.82 -9.37
CA ILE A 45 -3.41 11.19 -9.77
C ILE A 45 -1.93 11.49 -9.49
N CYS A 46 -1.38 11.05 -8.36
CA CYS A 46 0.05 11.22 -8.07
C CYS A 46 0.94 10.16 -8.73
N SER A 47 0.36 9.09 -9.28
CA SER A 47 1.09 7.92 -9.80
C SER A 47 2.11 7.33 -8.81
N LYS A 48 1.77 7.32 -7.51
CA LYS A 48 2.65 6.81 -6.45
C LYS A 48 1.86 6.23 -5.28
N THR A 49 2.49 5.31 -4.56
CA THR A 49 2.00 4.87 -3.25
C THR A 49 2.26 5.96 -2.21
N ILE A 50 1.22 6.26 -1.44
CA ILE A 50 1.23 7.22 -0.34
C ILE A 50 0.88 6.53 0.97
N SER A 51 1.28 7.15 2.08
CA SER A 51 0.91 6.74 3.42
C SER A 51 -0.30 7.57 3.86
N MET A 52 -1.48 6.96 3.81
CA MET A 52 -2.75 7.61 4.18
C MET A 52 -3.00 7.44 5.69
N PRO A 53 -3.10 8.54 6.45
CA PRO A 53 -3.45 8.48 7.87
C PRO A 53 -4.93 8.14 8.04
N VAL A 54 -5.21 7.13 8.87
CA VAL A 54 -6.58 6.69 9.19
C VAL A 54 -6.76 6.70 10.70
N PRO A 55 -7.70 7.50 11.24
CA PRO A 55 -8.04 7.45 12.66
C PRO A 55 -8.57 6.06 13.03
N ARG A 56 -8.02 5.43 14.05
CA ARG A 56 -8.43 4.07 14.45
C ARG A 56 -9.87 4.03 14.96
N LYS A 57 -10.27 5.07 15.69
CA LYS A 57 -11.60 5.18 16.31
C LYS A 57 -12.74 5.12 15.29
N ILE A 58 -12.59 5.74 14.11
CA ILE A 58 -13.67 5.74 13.11
C ILE A 58 -13.89 4.35 12.49
N ILE A 59 -12.83 3.55 12.38
CA ILE A 59 -12.90 2.20 11.80
C ILE A 59 -13.39 1.20 12.85
N GLN A 60 -12.78 1.23 14.04
CA GLN A 60 -13.07 0.27 15.11
C GLN A 60 -14.47 0.43 15.71
N ASN A 61 -15.00 1.65 15.73
CA ASN A 61 -16.35 1.92 16.24
C ASN A 61 -17.44 1.83 15.17
N SER A 62 -17.07 1.56 13.91
CA SER A 62 -18.04 1.47 12.82
C SER A 62 -18.88 0.21 12.97
N THR A 63 -20.20 0.35 12.83
CA THR A 63 -21.13 -0.79 12.72
C THR A 63 -21.17 -1.36 11.31
N LEU A 64 -20.55 -0.67 10.35
CA LEU A 64 -20.49 -1.08 8.96
C LEU A 64 -19.32 -2.05 8.73
N PRO A 65 -19.49 -3.07 7.88
CA PRO A 65 -18.40 -3.99 7.55
C PRO A 65 -17.24 -3.30 6.82
N VAL A 66 -17.53 -2.18 6.15
CA VAL A 66 -16.55 -1.30 5.50
C VAL A 66 -16.90 0.15 5.78
N THR A 67 -15.87 0.98 5.98
CA THR A 67 -15.99 2.41 6.27
C THR A 67 -15.22 3.22 5.23
N ASP A 68 -15.86 4.24 4.67
CA ASP A 68 -15.23 5.16 3.73
C ASP A 68 -14.39 6.20 4.49
N VAL A 69 -13.12 6.32 4.11
CA VAL A 69 -12.20 7.34 4.64
C VAL A 69 -11.64 8.15 3.49
N THR A 70 -11.83 9.46 3.55
CA THR A 70 -11.34 10.41 2.54
C THR A 70 -10.14 11.17 3.08
N TYR A 71 -9.08 11.25 2.27
CA TYR A 71 -7.85 11.97 2.58
C TYR A 71 -7.47 12.90 1.43
N ILE A 72 -7.23 14.17 1.73
CA ILE A 72 -6.82 15.19 0.75
C ILE A 72 -5.30 15.32 0.78
N HIS A 73 -4.66 15.25 -0.39
CA HIS A 73 -3.21 15.36 -0.50
C HIS A 73 -2.74 15.86 -1.88
N GLY A 74 -1.43 16.07 -2.00
CA GLY A 74 -0.76 16.38 -3.27
C GLY A 74 -0.84 17.85 -3.70
N ASN A 75 -0.24 18.13 -4.86
CA ASN A 75 -0.31 19.41 -5.56
C ASN A 75 -0.30 19.13 -7.08
N PRO A 76 -1.40 19.37 -7.82
CA PRO A 76 -2.66 19.96 -7.37
C PRO A 76 -3.38 19.09 -6.31
N GLN A 77 -4.15 19.72 -5.43
CA GLN A 77 -4.88 19.01 -4.37
C GLN A 77 -5.93 18.07 -4.99
N HIS A 78 -6.00 16.86 -4.46
CA HIS A 78 -7.00 15.87 -4.81
C HIS A 78 -7.35 15.02 -3.60
N ALA A 79 -8.51 14.37 -3.66
CA ALA A 79 -8.99 13.48 -2.62
C ALA A 79 -8.76 12.03 -3.03
N ILE A 80 -8.35 11.20 -2.08
CA ILE A 80 -8.44 9.74 -2.17
C ILE A 80 -9.46 9.25 -1.17
N THR A 81 -10.43 8.47 -1.63
CA THR A 81 -11.43 7.81 -0.77
C THR A 81 -11.17 6.31 -0.79
N ALA A 82 -10.97 5.73 0.39
CA ALA A 82 -10.70 4.32 0.58
C ALA A 82 -11.82 3.66 1.40
N GLN A 83 -12.30 2.52 0.93
CA GLN A 83 -13.15 1.61 1.69
C GLN A 83 -12.26 0.70 2.52
N LEU A 84 -12.29 0.87 3.84
CA LEU A 84 -11.50 0.11 4.80
C LEU A 84 -12.40 -0.82 5.60
N ASP A 85 -11.99 -2.06 5.78
CA ASP A 85 -12.62 -2.95 6.77
C ASP A 85 -12.07 -2.72 8.19
N VAL A 86 -12.54 -3.51 9.16
CA VAL A 86 -12.16 -3.41 10.58
C VAL A 86 -10.66 -3.66 10.79
N ASP A 87 -10.01 -4.42 9.91
CA ASP A 87 -8.57 -4.68 9.92
C ASP A 87 -7.76 -3.62 9.15
N PHE A 88 -8.45 -2.59 8.64
CA PHE A 88 -7.93 -1.51 7.82
C PHE A 88 -7.37 -1.99 6.47
N ALA A 89 -7.83 -3.14 5.97
CA ALA A 89 -7.51 -3.58 4.63
C ALA A 89 -8.33 -2.76 3.62
N VAL A 90 -7.65 -2.31 2.56
CA VAL A 90 -8.27 -1.54 1.48
C VAL A 90 -9.09 -2.49 0.60
N ARG A 91 -10.42 -2.32 0.61
CA ARG A 91 -11.35 -3.09 -0.22
C ARG A 91 -11.60 -2.43 -1.57
N ARG A 92 -11.70 -1.10 -1.58
CA ARG A 92 -11.81 -0.27 -2.78
C ARG A 92 -11.12 1.07 -2.55
N ARG A 93 -10.72 1.71 -3.64
CA ARG A 93 -10.16 3.06 -3.64
C ARG A 93 -10.71 3.85 -4.83
N ARG A 94 -10.84 5.16 -4.66
CA ARG A 94 -11.18 6.11 -5.72
C ARG A 94 -10.39 7.38 -5.51
N THR A 95 -9.89 7.96 -6.60
CA THR A 95 -9.28 9.30 -6.57
C THR A 95 -10.18 10.29 -7.28
N SER A 96 -10.35 11.47 -6.70
CA SER A 96 -11.18 12.54 -7.23
C SER A 96 -10.37 13.83 -7.29
N GLN A 97 -10.45 14.54 -8.41
CA GLN A 97 -9.90 15.89 -8.50
C GLN A 97 -10.74 16.83 -7.64
N ILE A 98 -10.07 17.72 -6.90
CA ILE A 98 -10.75 18.80 -6.20
C ILE A 98 -10.78 19.97 -7.18
N VAL A 99 -11.96 20.22 -7.76
CA VAL A 99 -12.20 21.43 -8.54
C VAL A 99 -12.68 22.47 -7.54
N TYR A 100 -11.83 23.44 -7.22
CA TYR A 100 -12.30 24.63 -6.53
C TYR A 100 -13.14 25.44 -7.52
N GLU A 101 -14.45 25.56 -7.28
CA GLU A 101 -15.09 26.82 -7.63
C GLU A 101 -14.45 27.87 -6.74
N LYS A 102 -13.72 28.82 -7.34
CA LYS A 102 -13.33 30.03 -6.64
C LYS A 102 -14.62 30.78 -6.31
N ASP A 103 -15.25 30.47 -5.19
CA ASP A 103 -16.29 31.32 -4.65
C ASP A 103 -15.62 32.54 -4.02
N TYR A 104 -15.82 33.65 -4.71
CA TYR A 104 -15.52 35.03 -4.38
C TYR A 104 -15.98 35.38 -2.96
N LEU A 105 -15.04 35.56 -2.03
CA LEU A 105 -15.25 36.38 -0.84
C LEU A 105 -13.95 37.11 -0.51
N GLU A 106 -13.90 38.38 -0.91
CA GLU A 106 -13.10 39.42 -0.26
C GLU A 106 -13.69 39.76 1.12
#